data_AF-R7Z0P0-F1
#
_entry.id   AF-R7Z0P0-F1
#
_cell.length_a   1.000
_cell.length_b   1.000
_cell.length_c   1.000
_cell.angle_alpha   90.00
_cell.angle_beta   90.00
_cell.angle_gamma   90.00
#
_symmetry.space_group_name_H-M   'P 1'
#
loop_
_entity.id
_entity.type
_entity.pdbx_description
1 polymer ?
#
loop_
_entity_poly.entity_id
_entity_poly.type
_entity_poly.pdbx_seq_one_letter_code
_entity_poly.pdbx_strand_id
1 'polypeptide(L)'
;MANAFVSALEVTDLRYNLAYYGGFLKDIPRRLGTNDVLDASVGALTSALSSLYTRRQSPETLARYVHALRTLRISLDDSTKTGSANTLCAMYLIMICQGWIGRHDDQILGHGEAVAYLLNAAAFQNWRGSFESELLITLCVPVILESVVNPKIHLNPWLGKLTETYGPRRPFKRGEGISIHSIQLQSLARIPDFIRDPEMHLFEIKSAYQQMRADAPKLRQRLAQLTELTSSGAVRPLSPRTPIMGLHTRYQGAYGILLALTLTLNGILRAFDPDDMTMVEESASFSIDIMTVAAHASQYRPLGASYVPLCLIAAWAVTEDPPKQAEVEKMLAEYQRDFVEARWMHCAIWLKNRFESLRRKVSTSHLENPHDSGCTAASAPGGDLAEEMGAGASCCIL
;
A
#
# COMPACT_ATOMS: atom_id res chain seq x y z
N MET A 1 -17.53 -3.18 -24.25
CA MET A 1 -16.61 -3.37 -23.11
C MET A 1 -15.26 -2.71 -23.39
N ALA A 2 -14.51 -3.15 -24.41
CA ALA A 2 -13.20 -2.58 -24.75
C ALA A 2 -13.19 -1.04 -24.90
N ASN A 3 -14.13 -0.47 -25.68
CA ASN A 3 -14.21 0.99 -25.85
C ASN A 3 -14.46 1.74 -24.53
N ALA A 4 -15.32 1.21 -23.65
CA ALA A 4 -15.62 1.83 -22.36
C ALA A 4 -14.40 1.81 -21.43
N PHE A 5 -13.63 0.71 -21.46
CA PHE A 5 -12.39 0.63 -20.70
C PHE A 5 -11.30 1.56 -21.27
N VAL A 6 -11.17 1.65 -22.60
CA VAL A 6 -10.26 2.62 -23.24
C VAL A 6 -10.60 4.04 -22.84
N SER A 7 -11.88 4.43 -22.87
CA SER A 7 -12.33 5.74 -22.40
C SER A 7 -12.00 5.97 -20.92
N ALA A 8 -12.09 4.95 -20.07
CA ALA A 8 -11.69 5.04 -18.67
C ALA A 8 -10.17 5.26 -18.49
N LEU A 9 -9.34 4.68 -19.36
CA LEU A 9 -7.89 4.88 -19.35
C LEU A 9 -7.46 6.28 -19.84
N GLU A 10 -8.30 6.94 -20.62
CA GLU A 10 -8.05 8.30 -21.13
C GLU A 10 -8.40 9.41 -20.11
N VAL A 11 -9.02 9.06 -18.98
CA VAL A 11 -9.36 10.01 -17.91
C VAL A 11 -8.09 10.58 -17.30
N THR A 12 -7.90 11.90 -17.45
CA THR A 12 -6.78 12.65 -16.88
C THR A 12 -7.09 13.31 -15.54
N ASP A 13 -8.38 13.40 -15.17
CA ASP A 13 -8.82 13.87 -13.85
C ASP A 13 -8.26 12.93 -12.78
N LEU A 14 -7.39 13.46 -11.92
CA LEU A 14 -6.67 12.69 -10.91
C LEU A 14 -7.60 12.00 -9.91
N ARG A 15 -8.83 12.49 -9.74
CA ARG A 15 -9.84 11.85 -8.89
C ARG A 15 -10.21 10.45 -9.37
N TYR A 16 -10.08 10.20 -10.67
CA TYR A 16 -10.58 8.99 -11.33
C TYR A 16 -9.56 8.37 -12.30
N ASN A 17 -8.31 8.80 -12.25
CA ASN A 17 -7.27 8.33 -13.17
C ASN A 17 -6.81 6.91 -12.78
N LEU A 18 -7.08 5.93 -13.63
CA LEU A 18 -6.70 4.53 -13.38
C LEU A 18 -5.18 4.30 -13.37
N ALA A 19 -4.37 5.23 -13.89
CA ALA A 19 -2.92 5.08 -13.94
C ALA A 19 -2.26 4.97 -12.55
N TYR A 20 -2.95 5.29 -11.46
CA TYR A 20 -2.47 5.04 -10.09
C TYR A 20 -2.36 3.54 -9.78
N TYR A 21 -3.19 2.71 -10.39
CA TYR A 21 -3.19 1.25 -10.20
C TYR A 21 -2.16 0.51 -11.05
N GLY A 22 -1.43 1.21 -11.93
CA GLY A 22 -0.31 0.64 -12.68
C GLY A 22 -0.25 1.05 -14.14
N GLY A 23 0.98 1.24 -14.63
CA GLY A 23 1.25 1.61 -16.02
C GLY A 23 0.86 0.53 -17.04
N PHE A 24 0.82 -0.73 -16.62
CA PHE A 24 0.49 -1.88 -17.46
C PHE A 24 -0.97 -1.89 -17.94
N LEU A 25 -1.87 -1.12 -17.30
CA LEU A 25 -3.29 -1.08 -17.66
C LEU A 25 -3.51 -0.64 -19.12
N LYS A 26 -2.61 0.22 -19.66
CA LYS A 26 -2.61 0.67 -21.06
C LYS A 26 -2.51 -0.48 -22.08
N ASP A 27 -1.96 -1.62 -21.66
CA ASP A 27 -1.69 -2.79 -22.48
C ASP A 27 -2.81 -3.84 -22.41
N ILE A 28 -3.81 -3.65 -21.55
CA ILE A 28 -4.95 -4.58 -21.42
C ILE A 28 -5.85 -4.58 -22.68
N PRO A 29 -6.18 -3.45 -23.33
CA PRO A 29 -7.10 -3.48 -24.48
C PRO A 29 -6.68 -4.43 -25.61
N ARG A 30 -5.37 -4.53 -25.89
CA ARG A 30 -4.82 -5.45 -26.90
C ARG A 30 -4.83 -6.92 -26.50
N ARG A 31 -5.19 -7.23 -25.24
CA ARG A 31 -5.27 -8.60 -24.68
C ARG A 31 -6.72 -9.08 -24.54
N LEU A 32 -7.70 -8.20 -24.72
CA LEU A 32 -9.11 -8.56 -24.61
C LEU A 32 -9.51 -9.55 -25.72
N GLY A 33 -10.45 -10.44 -25.41
CA GLY A 33 -10.91 -11.50 -26.31
C GLY A 33 -10.00 -12.74 -26.35
N THR A 34 -8.93 -12.77 -25.55
CA THR A 34 -7.99 -13.90 -25.48
C THR A 34 -8.05 -14.67 -24.15
N ASN A 35 -8.67 -14.10 -23.13
CA ASN A 35 -8.79 -14.71 -21.80
C ASN A 35 -10.10 -14.25 -21.15
N ASP A 36 -11.01 -15.20 -20.91
CA ASP A 36 -12.36 -14.94 -20.40
C ASP A 36 -12.35 -14.27 -19.01
N VAL A 37 -11.38 -14.60 -18.17
CA VAL A 37 -11.26 -14.02 -16.81
C VAL A 37 -10.85 -12.56 -16.90
N LEU A 38 -9.90 -12.24 -17.77
CA LEU A 38 -9.46 -10.86 -17.99
C LEU A 38 -10.61 -10.02 -18.54
N ASP A 39 -11.34 -10.54 -19.53
CA ASP A 39 -12.50 -9.87 -20.11
C ASP A 39 -13.58 -9.60 -19.06
N ALA A 40 -13.95 -10.62 -18.27
CA ALA A 40 -14.93 -10.47 -17.20
C ALA A 40 -14.49 -9.44 -16.15
N SER A 41 -13.21 -9.45 -15.77
CA SER A 41 -12.64 -8.55 -14.75
C SER A 41 -12.56 -7.09 -15.25
N VAL A 42 -12.23 -6.87 -16.52
CA VAL A 42 -12.27 -5.54 -17.15
C VAL A 42 -13.71 -5.02 -17.23
N GLY A 43 -14.67 -5.90 -17.54
CA GLY A 43 -16.09 -5.57 -17.47
C GLY A 43 -16.55 -5.14 -16.09
N ALA A 44 -16.12 -5.86 -15.04
CA ALA A 44 -16.40 -5.52 -13.64
C ALA A 44 -15.78 -4.17 -13.25
N LEU A 45 -14.48 -3.98 -13.50
CA LEU A 45 -13.75 -2.76 -13.16
C LEU A 45 -14.36 -1.52 -13.83
N THR A 46 -14.66 -1.61 -15.12
CA THR A 46 -15.27 -0.50 -15.87
C THR A 46 -16.63 -0.13 -15.28
N SER A 47 -17.41 -1.12 -14.85
CA SER A 47 -18.69 -0.89 -14.16
C SER A 47 -18.49 -0.28 -12.77
N ALA A 48 -17.54 -0.81 -12.00
CA ALA A 48 -17.23 -0.34 -10.65
C ALA A 48 -16.74 1.12 -10.63
N LEU A 49 -15.97 1.53 -11.64
CA LEU A 49 -15.53 2.92 -11.78
C LEU A 49 -16.71 3.90 -11.85
N SER A 50 -17.80 3.54 -12.54
CA SER A 50 -19.02 4.36 -12.58
C SER A 50 -19.67 4.53 -11.20
N SER A 51 -19.49 3.55 -10.31
CA SER A 51 -19.99 3.64 -8.92
C SER A 51 -19.18 4.64 -8.09
N LEU A 52 -17.89 4.85 -8.39
CA LEU A 52 -17.08 5.90 -7.75
C LEU A 52 -17.55 7.30 -8.15
N TYR A 53 -17.86 7.51 -9.44
CA TYR A 53 -18.39 8.79 -9.93
C TYR A 53 -19.74 9.15 -9.32
N THR A 54 -20.64 8.16 -9.25
CA THR A 54 -22.03 8.36 -8.81
C THR A 54 -22.20 8.22 -7.30
N ARG A 55 -21.19 7.69 -6.60
CA ARG A 55 -21.25 7.25 -5.20
C ARG A 55 -22.41 6.30 -4.91
N ARG A 56 -22.82 5.53 -5.90
CA ARG A 56 -23.93 4.57 -5.83
C ARG A 56 -23.51 3.27 -6.48
N GLN A 57 -23.66 2.18 -5.75
CA GLN A 57 -23.48 0.85 -6.30
C GLN A 57 -24.76 0.43 -7.03
N SER A 58 -24.61 -0.02 -8.28
CA SER A 58 -25.73 -0.56 -9.06
C SER A 58 -25.79 -2.09 -8.96
N PRO A 59 -26.98 -2.71 -9.00
CA PRO A 59 -27.11 -4.17 -9.04
C PRO A 59 -26.32 -4.80 -10.20
N GLU A 60 -26.25 -4.13 -11.34
CA GLU A 60 -25.50 -4.57 -12.52
C GLU A 60 -23.99 -4.59 -12.26
N THR A 61 -23.48 -3.62 -11.50
CA THR A 61 -22.07 -3.56 -11.11
C THR A 61 -21.71 -4.73 -10.22
N LEU A 62 -22.54 -5.03 -9.22
CA LEU A 62 -22.36 -6.21 -8.37
C LEU A 62 -22.47 -7.51 -9.17
N ALA A 63 -23.43 -7.61 -10.09
CA ALA A 63 -23.59 -8.78 -10.96
C ALA A 63 -22.33 -9.03 -11.82
N ARG A 64 -21.72 -7.98 -12.37
CA ARG A 64 -20.46 -8.09 -13.13
C ARG A 64 -19.28 -8.50 -12.25
N TYR A 65 -19.18 -7.95 -11.05
CA TYR A 65 -18.15 -8.34 -10.09
C TYR A 65 -18.27 -9.81 -9.68
N VAL A 66 -19.47 -10.27 -9.31
CA VAL A 66 -19.75 -11.68 -9.00
C VAL A 66 -19.47 -12.59 -10.20
N HIS A 67 -19.80 -12.14 -11.41
CA HIS A 67 -19.46 -12.87 -12.63
C HIS A 67 -17.94 -13.02 -12.80
N ALA A 68 -17.17 -11.95 -12.63
CA ALA A 68 -15.70 -12.01 -12.71
C ALA A 68 -15.10 -12.97 -11.68
N LEU A 69 -15.60 -12.96 -10.44
CA LEU A 69 -15.18 -13.91 -9.39
C LEU A 69 -15.46 -15.37 -9.77
N ARG A 70 -16.65 -15.66 -10.32
CA ARG A 70 -17.01 -17.00 -10.78
C ARG A 70 -16.12 -17.46 -11.93
N THR A 71 -15.88 -16.59 -12.90
CA THR A 71 -15.02 -16.88 -14.05
C THR A 71 -13.57 -17.12 -13.61
N LEU A 72 -13.06 -16.33 -12.65
CA LEU A 72 -11.75 -16.55 -12.04
C LEU A 72 -11.68 -17.93 -11.38
N ARG A 73 -12.65 -18.28 -10.53
CA ARG A 73 -12.68 -19.58 -9.84
C ARG A 73 -12.60 -20.75 -10.81
N ILE A 74 -13.40 -20.73 -11.89
CA ILE A 74 -13.38 -21.76 -12.93
C ILE A 74 -12.00 -21.82 -13.62
N SER A 75 -11.39 -20.66 -13.87
CA SER A 75 -10.08 -20.62 -14.53
C SER A 75 -8.91 -21.06 -13.65
N LEU A 76 -9.06 -21.04 -12.32
CA LEU A 76 -8.06 -21.55 -11.39
C LEU A 76 -8.05 -23.09 -11.37
N ASP A 77 -9.11 -23.75 -11.82
CA ASP A 77 -9.15 -25.21 -12.01
C ASP A 77 -8.41 -25.64 -13.31
N ASP A 78 -8.09 -24.69 -14.20
CA ASP A 78 -7.33 -24.92 -15.43
C ASP A 78 -5.84 -24.58 -15.22
N SER A 79 -4.98 -25.61 -15.20
CA SER A 79 -3.54 -25.46 -14.96
C SER A 79 -2.83 -24.59 -16.01
N THR A 80 -3.35 -24.51 -17.24
CA THR A 80 -2.76 -23.69 -18.31
C THR A 80 -3.09 -22.21 -18.13
N LYS A 81 -4.29 -21.90 -17.67
CA LYS A 81 -4.73 -20.51 -17.45
C LYS A 81 -4.24 -19.95 -16.12
N THR A 82 -4.15 -20.78 -15.08
CA THR A 82 -3.77 -20.35 -13.72
C THR A 82 -2.42 -19.63 -13.67
N GLY A 83 -1.43 -20.13 -14.42
CA GLY A 83 -0.08 -19.55 -14.47
C GLY A 83 0.11 -18.38 -15.45
N SER A 84 -0.95 -17.85 -16.07
CA SER A 84 -0.81 -16.81 -17.09
C SER A 84 -0.80 -15.39 -16.52
N ALA A 85 -0.07 -14.49 -17.18
CA ALA A 85 -0.08 -13.06 -16.84
C ALA A 85 -1.47 -12.41 -16.93
N ASN A 86 -2.34 -12.92 -17.81
CA ASN A 86 -3.71 -12.43 -17.94
C ASN A 86 -4.55 -12.78 -16.71
N THR A 87 -4.40 -13.99 -16.15
CA THR A 87 -5.09 -14.41 -14.92
C THR A 87 -4.62 -13.61 -13.71
N LEU A 88 -3.30 -13.41 -13.58
CA LEU A 88 -2.74 -12.57 -12.51
C LEU A 88 -3.23 -11.11 -12.62
N CYS A 89 -3.27 -10.56 -13.83
CA CYS A 89 -3.85 -9.25 -14.08
C CYS A 89 -5.33 -9.20 -13.69
N ALA A 90 -6.11 -10.21 -14.07
CA ALA A 90 -7.54 -10.29 -13.75
C ALA A 90 -7.79 -10.33 -12.24
N MET A 91 -6.99 -11.11 -11.49
CA MET A 91 -7.05 -11.15 -10.02
C MET A 91 -6.80 -9.78 -9.40
N TYR A 92 -5.80 -9.05 -9.88
CA TYR A 92 -5.54 -7.70 -9.39
C TYR A 92 -6.67 -6.72 -9.73
N LEU A 93 -7.28 -6.80 -10.91
CA LEU A 93 -8.46 -5.99 -11.23
C LEU A 93 -9.65 -6.30 -10.31
N ILE A 94 -9.84 -7.58 -9.95
CA ILE A 94 -10.85 -8.02 -8.99
C ILE A 94 -10.56 -7.46 -7.59
N MET A 95 -9.30 -7.45 -7.14
CA MET A 95 -8.90 -6.81 -5.88
C MET A 95 -9.24 -5.32 -5.86
N ILE A 96 -8.96 -4.61 -6.96
CA ILE A 96 -9.33 -3.19 -7.09
C ILE A 96 -10.86 -3.02 -6.99
N CYS A 97 -11.62 -3.84 -7.71
CA CYS A 97 -13.08 -3.82 -7.63
C CYS A 97 -13.55 -4.05 -6.19
N GLN A 98 -13.00 -5.05 -5.49
CA GLN A 98 -13.35 -5.31 -4.10
C GLN A 98 -13.08 -4.10 -3.21
N GLY A 99 -11.96 -3.40 -3.40
CA GLY A 99 -11.66 -2.16 -2.68
C GLY A 99 -12.68 -1.04 -2.91
N TRP A 100 -13.36 -1.01 -4.06
CA TRP A 100 -14.32 0.05 -4.39
C TRP A 100 -15.77 -0.31 -4.09
N ILE A 101 -16.14 -1.58 -4.29
CA ILE A 101 -17.55 -2.02 -4.27
C ILE A 101 -17.80 -3.27 -3.43
N GLY A 102 -16.75 -3.95 -2.96
CA GLY A 102 -16.89 -5.14 -2.11
C GLY A 102 -17.43 -4.75 -0.74
N ARG A 103 -18.20 -5.65 -0.11
CA ARG A 103 -18.79 -5.49 1.22
C ARG A 103 -17.86 -6.04 2.30
N HIS A 104 -18.09 -5.61 3.54
CA HIS A 104 -17.37 -6.12 4.70
C HIS A 104 -17.37 -7.66 4.80
N ASP A 105 -18.54 -8.25 4.61
CA ASP A 105 -18.73 -9.69 4.77
C ASP A 105 -18.33 -10.46 3.51
N ASP A 106 -17.85 -9.76 2.47
CA ASP A 106 -17.13 -10.36 1.35
C ASP A 106 -15.73 -10.76 1.87
N GLN A 107 -15.71 -11.70 2.83
CA GLN A 107 -14.54 -12.41 3.30
C GLN A 107 -13.99 -13.23 2.14
N ILE A 108 -13.29 -12.56 1.25
CA ILE A 108 -12.28 -13.18 0.41
C ILE A 108 -10.94 -12.90 1.07
N LEU A 109 -10.82 -13.38 2.32
CA LEU A 109 -9.52 -13.62 2.95
C LEU A 109 -8.73 -14.47 1.95
N GLY A 110 -7.68 -13.90 1.38
CA GLY A 110 -6.76 -14.66 0.53
C GLY A 110 -6.55 -14.13 -0.88
N HIS A 111 -7.07 -12.97 -1.28
CA HIS A 111 -6.58 -12.37 -2.54
C HIS A 111 -5.09 -12.01 -2.46
N GLY A 112 -4.61 -11.39 -1.38
CA GLY A 112 -3.18 -11.16 -1.22
C GLY A 112 -2.38 -12.45 -1.08
N GLU A 113 -2.90 -13.47 -0.36
CA GLU A 113 -2.27 -14.79 -0.29
C GLU A 113 -2.19 -15.47 -1.67
N ALA A 114 -3.27 -15.42 -2.45
CA ALA A 114 -3.33 -16.00 -3.79
C ALA A 114 -2.44 -15.23 -4.78
N VAL A 115 -2.42 -13.89 -4.71
CA VAL A 115 -1.50 -13.07 -5.49
C VAL A 115 -0.06 -13.33 -5.07
N ALA A 116 0.24 -13.43 -3.77
CA ALA A 116 1.58 -13.78 -3.28
C ALA A 116 2.02 -15.16 -3.78
N TYR A 117 1.13 -16.15 -3.76
CA TYR A 117 1.38 -17.48 -4.31
C TYR A 117 1.70 -17.42 -5.82
N LEU A 118 0.94 -16.65 -6.59
CA LEU A 118 1.18 -16.51 -8.03
C LEU A 118 2.42 -15.66 -8.35
N LEU A 119 2.71 -14.62 -7.58
CA LEU A 119 3.95 -13.85 -7.70
C LEU A 119 5.16 -14.72 -7.39
N ASN A 120 5.06 -15.58 -6.36
CA ASN A 120 6.07 -16.58 -6.07
C ASN A 120 6.27 -17.52 -7.26
N ALA A 121 5.21 -18.11 -7.80
CA ALA A 121 5.30 -18.96 -8.98
C ALA A 121 5.89 -18.22 -10.19
N ALA A 122 5.51 -16.96 -10.42
CA ALA A 122 6.01 -16.13 -11.52
C ALA A 122 7.48 -15.73 -11.36
N ALA A 123 7.99 -15.62 -10.13
CA ALA A 123 9.40 -15.32 -9.85
C ALA A 123 10.36 -16.36 -10.45
N PHE A 124 9.88 -17.59 -10.66
CA PHE A 124 10.64 -18.69 -11.26
C PHE A 124 10.27 -18.95 -12.71
N GLN A 125 9.28 -18.23 -13.24
CA GLN A 125 8.93 -18.26 -14.65
C GLN A 125 9.70 -17.15 -15.38
N ASN A 126 10.15 -17.42 -16.61
CA ASN A 126 10.89 -16.46 -17.44
C ASN A 126 9.91 -15.63 -18.29
N TRP A 127 9.00 -14.89 -17.66
CA TRP A 127 8.07 -14.02 -18.37
C TRP A 127 8.83 -12.95 -19.15
N ARG A 128 8.33 -12.58 -20.33
CA ARG A 128 8.96 -11.60 -21.22
C ARG A 128 7.94 -10.58 -21.66
N GLY A 129 8.30 -9.30 -21.52
CA GLY A 129 7.48 -8.19 -22.01
C GLY A 129 7.37 -7.07 -20.97
N SER A 130 7.07 -5.87 -21.43
CA SER A 130 6.90 -4.71 -20.55
C SER A 130 5.65 -4.84 -19.68
N PHE A 131 4.58 -5.45 -20.20
CA PHE A 131 3.34 -5.67 -19.44
C PHE A 131 3.59 -6.56 -18.23
N GLU A 132 4.23 -7.70 -18.45
CA GLU A 132 4.54 -8.70 -17.44
C GLU A 132 5.43 -8.10 -16.35
N SER A 133 6.51 -7.40 -16.73
CA SER A 133 7.38 -6.71 -15.77
C SER A 133 6.66 -5.62 -14.99
N GLU A 134 5.90 -4.74 -15.66
CA GLU A 134 5.16 -3.66 -14.99
C GLU A 134 4.08 -4.22 -14.05
N LEU A 135 3.37 -5.28 -14.46
CA LEU A 135 2.36 -5.99 -13.64
C LEU A 135 3.00 -6.58 -12.38
N LEU A 136 4.03 -7.42 -12.53
CA LEU A 136 4.66 -8.11 -11.39
C LEU A 136 5.20 -7.12 -10.36
N ILE A 137 5.87 -6.05 -10.79
CA ILE A 137 6.40 -5.02 -9.89
C ILE A 137 5.27 -4.23 -9.21
N THR A 138 4.17 -3.93 -9.92
CA THR A 138 3.03 -3.22 -9.34
C THR A 138 2.36 -4.05 -8.24
N LEU A 139 2.13 -5.34 -8.48
CA LEU A 139 1.45 -6.24 -7.54
C LEU A 139 2.27 -6.53 -6.27
N CYS A 140 3.58 -6.27 -6.27
CA CYS A 140 4.39 -6.40 -5.06
C CYS A 140 3.92 -5.45 -3.95
N VAL A 141 3.52 -4.22 -4.28
CA VAL A 141 3.14 -3.20 -3.28
C VAL A 141 1.93 -3.61 -2.44
N PRO A 142 0.76 -3.96 -3.00
CA PRO A 142 -0.39 -4.37 -2.19
C PRO A 142 -0.12 -5.65 -1.39
N VAL A 143 0.68 -6.59 -1.92
CA VAL A 143 1.06 -7.81 -1.18
C VAL A 143 1.98 -7.50 0.00
N ILE A 144 2.93 -6.58 -0.15
CA ILE A 144 3.78 -6.11 0.96
C ILE A 144 2.90 -5.47 2.04
N LEU A 145 1.95 -4.60 1.66
CA LEU A 145 1.06 -3.97 2.63
C LEU A 145 0.17 -4.98 3.35
N GLU A 146 -0.44 -5.92 2.63
CA GLU A 146 -1.28 -6.95 3.25
C GLU A 146 -0.47 -7.84 4.19
N SER A 147 0.80 -8.12 3.87
CA SER A 147 1.66 -8.91 4.75
C SER A 147 1.90 -8.26 6.11
N VAL A 148 1.78 -6.93 6.26
CA VAL A 148 1.89 -6.28 7.59
C VAL A 148 0.89 -6.84 8.59
N VAL A 149 -0.33 -7.15 8.13
CA VAL A 149 -1.43 -7.63 8.96
C VAL A 149 -1.73 -9.12 8.77
N ASN A 150 -1.24 -9.72 7.68
CA ASN A 150 -1.43 -11.14 7.38
C ASN A 150 -0.09 -11.91 7.50
N PRO A 151 0.14 -12.65 8.60
CA PRO A 151 1.38 -13.40 8.81
C PRO A 151 1.55 -14.59 7.86
N LYS A 152 0.49 -15.04 7.18
CA LYS A 152 0.55 -16.14 6.20
C LYS A 152 1.28 -15.73 4.91
N ILE A 153 1.42 -14.43 4.67
CA ILE A 153 2.15 -13.90 3.52
C ILE A 153 3.63 -13.78 3.89
N HIS A 154 4.43 -14.68 3.34
CA HIS A 154 5.89 -14.65 3.39
C HIS A 154 6.45 -14.09 2.09
N LEU A 155 7.12 -12.93 2.15
CA LEU A 155 7.61 -12.20 0.96
C LEU A 155 8.92 -12.77 0.39
N ASN A 156 9.77 -13.29 1.26
CA ASN A 156 11.05 -13.87 0.89
C ASN A 156 10.93 -15.39 0.65
N PRO A 157 11.69 -15.96 -0.31
CA PRO A 157 12.73 -15.31 -1.14
C PRO A 157 12.22 -14.72 -2.47
N TRP A 158 10.95 -14.90 -2.82
CA TRP A 158 10.45 -14.64 -4.17
C TRP A 158 10.46 -13.17 -4.57
N LEU A 159 10.20 -12.25 -3.63
CA LEU A 159 10.21 -10.82 -3.92
C LEU A 159 11.60 -10.36 -4.34
N GLY A 160 12.65 -10.85 -3.65
CA GLY A 160 14.02 -10.56 -3.99
C GLY A 160 14.33 -10.93 -5.45
N LYS A 161 14.00 -12.17 -5.80
CA LYS A 161 14.17 -12.68 -7.16
C LYS A 161 13.36 -11.91 -8.21
N LEU A 162 12.12 -11.51 -7.90
CA LEU A 162 11.31 -10.70 -8.80
C LEU A 162 11.95 -9.34 -9.07
N THR A 163 12.42 -8.64 -8.03
CA THR A 163 13.03 -7.33 -8.20
C THR A 163 14.37 -7.39 -8.94
N GLU A 164 15.15 -8.47 -8.77
CA GLU A 164 16.36 -8.72 -9.55
C GLU A 164 16.05 -8.97 -11.03
N THR A 165 15.00 -9.75 -11.31
CA THR A 165 14.65 -10.20 -12.66
C THR A 165 13.90 -9.14 -13.46
N TYR A 166 12.91 -8.51 -12.83
CA TYR A 166 11.92 -7.63 -13.46
C TYR A 166 12.00 -6.17 -12.99
N GLY A 167 12.74 -5.90 -11.92
CA GLY A 167 12.95 -4.54 -11.44
C GLY A 167 13.74 -3.71 -12.46
N PRO A 168 13.75 -2.37 -12.26
CA PRO A 168 14.50 -1.49 -13.13
C PRO A 168 16.00 -1.87 -13.13
N ARG A 169 16.51 -2.32 -14.28
CA ARG A 169 17.90 -2.80 -14.47
C ARG A 169 19.00 -1.79 -14.11
N ARG A 170 18.63 -0.54 -13.88
CA ARG A 170 19.49 0.53 -13.36
C ARG A 170 18.66 1.30 -12.34
N PRO A 171 19.23 1.72 -11.19
CA PRO A 171 18.55 2.68 -10.33
C PRO A 171 18.10 3.86 -11.20
N PHE A 172 16.83 4.22 -11.10
CA PHE A 172 16.10 5.12 -11.99
C PHE A 172 16.92 6.39 -12.29
N LYS A 173 17.70 6.41 -13.38
CA LYS A 173 18.32 7.61 -13.96
C LYS A 173 17.49 8.09 -15.15
N ARG A 174 16.16 8.15 -14.99
CA ARG A 174 15.30 8.89 -15.93
C ARG A 174 15.10 10.29 -15.35
N GLY A 175 15.96 11.22 -15.76
CA GLY A 175 15.72 12.67 -15.72
C GLY A 175 15.66 13.41 -14.37
N GLU A 176 15.45 12.76 -13.22
CA GLU A 176 14.99 13.45 -11.99
C GLU A 176 15.87 13.28 -10.73
N GLY A 177 17.06 12.69 -10.85
CA GLY A 177 18.22 12.90 -9.96
C GLY A 177 18.13 12.52 -8.46
N ILE A 178 16.98 12.09 -7.93
CA ILE A 178 16.86 11.72 -6.51
C ILE A 178 16.64 10.22 -6.37
N SER A 179 17.65 9.53 -5.82
CA SER A 179 17.50 8.15 -5.35
C SER A 179 16.90 8.18 -3.95
N ILE A 180 15.65 7.75 -3.81
CA ILE A 180 15.01 7.48 -2.51
C ILE A 180 15.09 5.98 -2.27
N HIS A 181 16.01 5.57 -1.39
CA HIS A 181 16.25 4.16 -1.13
C HIS A 181 15.19 3.56 -0.19
N SER A 182 14.69 4.37 0.73
CA SER A 182 13.72 3.95 1.76
C SER A 182 12.37 3.46 1.22
N ILE A 183 11.96 3.87 0.02
CA ILE A 183 10.68 3.47 -0.61
C ILE A 183 10.84 2.44 -1.73
N GLN A 184 12.03 1.86 -1.89
CA GLN A 184 12.24 0.75 -2.83
C GLN A 184 11.56 -0.52 -2.30
N LEU A 185 11.08 -1.38 -3.20
CA LEU A 185 10.36 -2.61 -2.83
C LEU A 185 11.10 -3.46 -1.79
N GLN A 186 12.43 -3.55 -1.89
CA GLN A 186 13.26 -4.29 -0.94
C GLN A 186 13.25 -3.68 0.46
N SER A 187 13.28 -2.36 0.56
CA SER A 187 13.17 -1.64 1.83
C SER A 187 11.77 -1.83 2.42
N LEU A 188 10.73 -1.74 1.59
CA LEU A 188 9.34 -1.93 2.01
C LEU A 188 9.07 -3.37 2.49
N ALA A 189 9.72 -4.36 1.87
CA ALA A 189 9.57 -5.78 2.22
C ALA A 189 10.01 -6.14 3.64
N ARG A 190 10.82 -5.29 4.27
CA ARG A 190 11.32 -5.48 5.64
C ARG A 190 10.34 -4.97 6.70
N ILE A 191 9.44 -4.07 6.33
CA ILE A 191 8.49 -3.43 7.25
C ILE A 191 7.58 -4.45 7.96
N PRO A 192 7.03 -5.50 7.30
CA PRO A 192 6.26 -6.53 7.97
C PRO A 192 7.06 -7.23 9.09
N ASP A 193 8.31 -7.62 8.81
CA ASP A 193 9.19 -8.28 9.78
C ASP A 193 9.50 -7.34 10.96
N PHE A 194 9.73 -6.05 10.69
CA PHE A 194 9.96 -5.05 11.75
C PHE A 194 8.75 -4.87 12.68
N ILE A 195 7.54 -4.96 12.15
CA ILE A 195 6.31 -4.80 12.96
C ILE A 195 6.02 -6.09 13.75
N ARG A 196 6.26 -7.26 13.16
CA ARG A 196 5.98 -8.58 13.76
C ARG A 196 7.01 -8.99 14.81
N ASP A 197 8.30 -8.74 14.55
CA ASP A 197 9.41 -9.21 15.38
C ASP A 197 10.41 -8.08 15.66
N PRO A 198 9.97 -6.95 16.27
CA PRO A 198 10.81 -5.76 16.44
C PRO A 198 12.05 -6.02 17.30
N GLU A 199 11.97 -6.89 18.31
CA GLU A 199 13.12 -7.24 19.17
C GLU A 199 14.26 -7.88 18.36
N MET A 200 13.94 -8.66 17.33
CA MET A 200 14.92 -9.38 16.49
C MET A 200 15.60 -8.46 15.46
N HIS A 201 15.05 -7.27 15.24
CA HIS A 201 15.43 -6.38 14.13
C HIS A 201 15.76 -4.96 14.58
N LEU A 202 16.02 -4.73 15.87
CA LEU A 202 16.18 -3.39 16.43
C LEU A 202 17.26 -2.56 15.72
N PHE A 203 18.38 -3.17 15.34
CA PHE A 203 19.45 -2.47 14.62
C PHE A 203 19.01 -2.06 13.21
N GLU A 204 18.38 -2.97 12.47
CA GLU A 204 17.86 -2.68 11.13
C GLU A 204 16.73 -1.65 11.16
N ILE A 205 15.88 -1.66 12.19
CA ILE A 205 14.83 -0.66 12.40
C ILE A 205 15.45 0.71 12.61
N LYS A 206 16.49 0.84 13.46
CA LYS A 206 17.21 2.10 13.66
C LYS A 206 17.84 2.60 12.34
N SER A 207 18.47 1.72 11.59
CA SER A 207 19.07 2.05 10.30
C SER A 207 18.03 2.51 9.26
N ALA A 208 16.91 1.78 9.15
CA ALA A 208 15.82 2.13 8.25
C ALA A 208 15.17 3.47 8.64
N TYR A 209 14.95 3.71 9.93
CA TYR A 209 14.44 4.98 10.45
C TYR A 209 15.33 6.16 10.08
N GLN A 210 16.65 6.03 10.31
CA GLN A 210 17.63 7.06 9.94
C GLN A 210 17.64 7.33 8.43
N GLN A 211 17.57 6.28 7.60
CA GLN A 211 17.51 6.41 6.16
C GLN A 211 16.22 7.13 5.69
N MET A 212 15.07 6.80 6.29
CA MET A 212 13.80 7.46 5.98
C MET A 212 13.82 8.94 6.34
N ARG A 213 14.37 9.28 7.52
CA ARG A 213 14.58 10.67 7.95
C ARG A 213 15.46 11.45 6.97
N ALA A 214 16.53 10.83 6.46
CA ALA A 214 17.42 11.47 5.48
C ALA A 214 16.76 11.64 4.10
N ASP A 215 15.81 10.77 3.75
CA ASP A 215 15.11 10.79 2.47
C ASP A 215 13.90 11.75 2.44
N ALA A 216 13.23 11.95 3.57
CA ALA A 216 12.07 12.83 3.71
C ALA A 216 12.28 14.26 3.17
N PRO A 217 13.35 15.00 3.55
CA PRO A 217 13.56 16.35 3.05
C PRO A 217 13.81 16.39 1.53
N LYS A 218 14.34 15.32 0.93
CA LYS A 218 14.56 15.23 -0.53
C LYS A 218 13.22 15.18 -1.28
N LEU A 219 12.27 14.38 -0.79
CA LEU A 219 10.91 14.31 -1.35
C LEU A 219 10.15 15.62 -1.12
N ARG A 220 10.24 16.20 0.09
CA ARG A 220 9.64 17.51 0.40
C ARG A 220 10.14 18.61 -0.53
N GLN A 221 11.45 18.67 -0.78
CA GLN A 221 12.04 19.65 -1.69
C GLN A 221 11.53 19.47 -3.13
N ARG A 222 11.42 18.23 -3.62
CA ARG A 222 10.85 17.97 -4.95
C ARG A 222 9.39 18.38 -5.05
N LEU A 223 8.61 18.13 -4.00
CA LEU A 223 7.22 18.58 -3.95
C LEU A 223 7.09 20.10 -4.00
N ALA A 224 7.95 20.82 -3.28
CA ALA A 224 7.98 22.28 -3.33
C ALA A 224 8.30 22.78 -4.75
N GLN A 225 9.33 22.22 -5.40
CA GLN A 225 9.69 22.57 -6.78
C GLN A 225 8.55 22.30 -7.78
N LEU A 226 7.88 21.15 -7.67
CA LEU A 226 6.74 20.83 -8.53
C LEU A 226 5.55 21.77 -8.28
N THR A 227 5.33 22.17 -7.02
CA THR A 227 4.29 23.12 -6.65
C THR A 227 4.56 24.49 -7.27
N GLU A 228 5.79 25.01 -7.18
CA GLU A 228 6.20 26.26 -7.83
C GLU A 228 6.02 26.22 -9.36
N LEU A 229 6.37 25.11 -9.99
CA LEU A 229 6.17 24.90 -11.43
C LEU A 229 4.70 24.90 -11.82
N THR A 230 3.81 24.34 -10.99
CA THR A 230 2.37 24.39 -11.24
C THR A 230 1.77 25.78 -11.03
N SER A 231 2.27 26.57 -10.07
CA SER A 231 1.75 27.90 -9.75
C SER A 231 2.24 29.00 -10.71
N SER A 232 3.43 28.84 -11.30
CA SER A 232 4.05 29.88 -12.14
C SER A 232 3.54 29.94 -13.58
N GLY A 233 2.60 29.07 -13.99
CA GLY A 233 2.03 29.06 -15.35
C GLY A 233 3.03 28.73 -16.47
N ALA A 234 4.31 28.46 -16.14
CA ALA A 234 5.41 28.24 -17.08
C ALA A 234 5.41 26.83 -17.72
N VAL A 235 4.23 26.23 -17.91
CA VAL A 235 4.09 24.86 -18.42
C VAL A 235 4.30 24.85 -19.94
N ARG A 236 5.57 24.84 -20.38
CA ARG A 236 5.92 24.26 -21.68
C ARG A 236 5.73 22.74 -21.57
N PRO A 237 5.12 22.06 -22.56
CA PRO A 237 4.90 20.62 -22.50
C PRO A 237 6.24 19.89 -22.60
N LEU A 238 6.85 19.65 -21.44
CA LEU A 238 8.00 18.76 -21.29
C LEU A 238 7.49 17.33 -21.53
N SER A 239 7.65 16.88 -22.77
CA SER A 239 7.36 15.53 -23.27
C SER A 239 5.88 15.11 -23.26
N PRO A 240 5.40 14.41 -24.29
CA PRO A 240 4.09 13.78 -24.25
C PRO A 240 4.15 12.61 -23.24
N ARG A 241 3.28 12.67 -22.22
CA ARG A 241 2.99 11.66 -21.17
C ARG A 241 3.68 11.89 -19.81
N THR A 242 3.28 12.93 -19.10
CA THR A 242 2.53 12.89 -17.81
C THR A 242 2.25 14.36 -17.45
N PRO A 243 1.01 14.83 -17.31
CA PRO A 243 0.77 16.21 -16.88
C PRO A 243 1.51 16.45 -15.56
N ILE A 244 2.21 17.58 -15.40
CA ILE A 244 3.03 17.90 -14.20
C ILE A 244 2.26 17.61 -12.90
N MET A 245 0.94 17.81 -12.91
CA MET A 245 0.05 17.49 -11.80
C MET A 245 0.01 15.99 -11.43
N GLY A 246 0.06 15.09 -12.42
CA GLY A 246 0.19 13.65 -12.18
C GLY A 246 1.55 13.26 -11.59
N LEU A 247 2.61 14.01 -11.89
CA LEU A 247 3.91 13.84 -11.24
C LEU A 247 3.89 14.36 -9.80
N HIS A 248 3.32 15.55 -9.59
CA HIS A 248 3.14 16.16 -8.27
C HIS A 248 2.43 15.22 -7.29
N THR A 249 1.27 14.69 -7.67
CA THR A 249 0.51 13.76 -6.82
C THR A 249 1.24 12.45 -6.52
N ARG A 250 2.03 11.92 -7.46
CA ARG A 250 2.87 10.73 -7.20
C ARG A 250 3.96 11.00 -6.16
N TYR A 251 4.65 12.13 -6.28
CA TYR A 251 5.62 12.55 -5.26
C TYR A 251 4.93 12.84 -3.91
N GLN A 252 3.70 13.36 -3.93
CA GLN A 252 2.92 13.64 -2.72
C GLN A 252 2.56 12.33 -2.00
N GLY A 253 2.11 11.32 -2.76
CA GLY A 253 1.90 9.96 -2.26
C GLY A 253 3.18 9.34 -1.70
N ALA A 254 4.29 9.41 -2.44
CA ALA A 254 5.58 8.90 -1.97
C ALA A 254 6.04 9.57 -0.66
N TYR A 255 5.85 10.89 -0.53
CA TYR A 255 6.17 11.62 0.69
C TYR A 255 5.27 11.20 1.86
N GLY A 256 3.95 11.13 1.65
CA GLY A 256 3.01 10.68 2.68
C GLY A 256 3.31 9.27 3.18
N ILE A 257 3.56 8.32 2.28
CA ILE A 257 3.91 6.94 2.64
C ILE A 257 5.25 6.88 3.37
N LEU A 258 6.26 7.64 2.93
CA LEU A 258 7.53 7.70 3.63
C LEU A 258 7.36 8.20 5.08
N LEU A 259 6.58 9.26 5.29
CA LEU A 259 6.28 9.77 6.63
C LEU A 259 5.52 8.74 7.47
N ALA A 260 4.55 8.03 6.89
CA ALA A 260 3.78 7.00 7.59
C ALA A 260 4.68 5.84 8.07
N LEU A 261 5.60 5.39 7.22
CA LEU A 261 6.60 4.38 7.58
C LEU A 261 7.56 4.91 8.65
N THR A 262 8.00 6.16 8.51
CA THR A 262 8.87 6.83 9.50
C THR A 262 8.21 6.87 10.87
N LEU A 263 6.92 7.25 10.93
CA LEU A 263 6.13 7.22 12.17
C LEU A 263 5.97 5.83 12.73
N THR A 264 5.74 4.83 11.87
CA THR A 264 5.61 3.44 12.31
C THR A 264 6.89 2.95 12.98
N LEU A 265 8.05 3.20 12.38
CA LEU A 265 9.34 2.84 12.97
C LEU A 265 9.66 3.68 14.22
N ASN A 266 9.31 4.96 14.22
CA ASN A 266 9.42 5.82 15.41
C ASN A 266 8.59 5.26 16.58
N GLY A 267 7.35 4.84 16.34
CA GLY A 267 6.48 4.23 17.35
C GLY A 267 7.07 2.94 17.93
N ILE A 268 7.70 2.11 17.09
CA ILE A 268 8.44 0.91 17.54
C ILE A 268 9.65 1.32 18.40
N LEU A 269 10.48 2.25 17.94
CA LEU A 269 11.69 2.67 18.65
C LEU A 269 11.38 3.31 20.01
N ARG A 270 10.34 4.13 20.10
CA ARG A 270 9.85 4.73 21.36
C ARG A 270 9.31 3.71 22.35
N ALA A 271 9.02 2.48 21.93
CA ALA A 271 8.69 1.40 22.85
C ALA A 271 9.94 0.85 23.56
N PHE A 272 11.11 0.94 22.92
CA PHE A 272 12.41 0.54 23.48
C PHE A 272 13.12 1.66 24.23
N ASP A 273 12.86 2.91 23.87
CA ASP A 273 13.43 4.10 24.53
C ASP A 273 12.33 5.16 24.74
N PRO A 274 11.51 5.03 25.80
CA PRO A 274 10.39 5.94 26.05
C PRO A 274 10.79 7.38 26.40
N ASP A 275 12.01 7.57 26.91
CA ASP A 275 12.51 8.85 27.40
C ASP A 275 13.22 9.69 26.30
N ASP A 276 13.31 9.17 25.07
CA ASP A 276 13.85 9.89 23.93
C ASP A 276 12.88 11.00 23.47
N MET A 277 13.01 12.17 24.09
CA MET A 277 12.25 13.38 23.76
C MET A 277 12.44 13.82 22.31
N THR A 278 13.59 13.50 21.68
CA THR A 278 13.82 13.87 20.28
C THR A 278 12.89 13.08 19.36
N MET A 279 12.66 11.79 19.64
CA MET A 279 11.70 10.98 18.89
C MET A 279 10.25 11.45 19.08
N VAL A 280 9.91 11.98 20.25
CA VAL A 280 8.58 12.58 20.52
C VAL A 280 8.36 13.81 19.65
N GLU A 281 9.31 14.74 19.64
CA GLU A 281 9.24 15.96 18.81
C GLU A 281 9.18 15.64 17.31
N GLU A 282 9.99 14.68 16.86
CA GLU A 282 9.98 14.21 15.48
C GLU A 282 8.62 13.62 15.08
N SER A 283 8.05 12.77 15.93
CA SER A 283 6.74 12.16 15.68
C SER A 283 5.62 13.21 15.57
N ALA A 284 5.67 14.26 16.38
CA ALA A 284 4.73 15.38 16.31
C ALA A 284 4.89 16.16 15.00
N SER A 285 6.13 16.44 14.57
CA SER A 285 6.40 17.12 13.30
C SER A 285 5.93 16.30 12.10
N PHE A 286 6.21 14.99 12.06
CA PHE A 286 5.78 14.13 10.96
C PHE A 286 4.25 13.98 10.90
N SER A 287 3.57 13.95 12.05
CA SER A 287 2.11 13.90 12.10
C SER A 287 1.47 15.15 11.52
N ILE A 288 2.02 16.34 11.82
CA ILE A 288 1.57 17.61 11.25
C ILE A 288 1.78 17.64 9.72
N ASP A 289 2.94 17.16 9.25
CA ASP A 289 3.22 17.08 7.81
C ASP A 289 2.23 16.11 7.10
N ILE A 290 1.89 14.97 7.71
CA ILE A 290 0.87 14.04 7.19
C ILE A 290 -0.51 14.71 7.12
N MET A 291 -0.92 15.42 8.17
CA MET A 291 -2.20 16.13 8.18
C MET A 291 -2.24 17.21 7.09
N THR A 292 -1.14 17.91 6.87
CA THR A 292 -1.00 18.88 5.77
C THR A 292 -1.14 18.20 4.40
N VAL A 293 -0.43 17.09 4.20
CA VAL A 293 -0.54 16.28 2.97
C VAL A 293 -1.99 15.82 2.76
N ALA A 294 -2.64 15.32 3.81
CA ALA A 294 -4.02 14.86 3.78
C ALA A 294 -5.01 15.98 3.45
N ALA A 295 -4.83 17.18 3.99
CA ALA A 295 -5.68 18.32 3.65
C ALA A 295 -5.54 18.70 2.17
N HIS A 296 -4.30 18.76 1.67
CA HIS A 296 -4.01 19.11 0.27
C HIS A 296 -4.49 18.05 -0.72
N ALA A 297 -4.31 16.76 -0.41
CA ALA A 297 -4.68 15.65 -1.27
C ALA A 297 -6.20 15.44 -1.38
N SER A 298 -6.99 16.02 -0.46
CA SER A 298 -8.45 15.85 -0.42
C SER A 298 -9.16 16.20 -1.74
N GLN A 299 -8.60 17.14 -2.51
CA GLN A 299 -9.11 17.54 -3.82
C GLN A 299 -8.99 16.45 -4.91
N TYR A 300 -8.13 15.45 -4.70
CA TYR A 300 -7.85 14.35 -5.63
C TYR A 300 -8.57 13.05 -5.27
N ARG A 301 -9.51 13.10 -4.32
CA ARG A 301 -10.35 11.96 -3.93
C ARG A 301 -11.34 11.56 -5.03
N PRO A 302 -11.65 10.26 -5.20
CA PRO A 302 -11.22 9.15 -4.32
C PRO A 302 -9.85 8.55 -4.68
N LEU A 303 -9.50 8.42 -5.96
CA LEU A 303 -8.36 7.58 -6.36
C LEU A 303 -7.00 8.26 -6.14
N GLY A 304 -6.85 9.53 -6.55
CA GLY A 304 -5.57 10.25 -6.42
C GLY A 304 -5.13 10.53 -4.98
N ALA A 305 -5.97 10.20 -3.99
CA ALA A 305 -5.68 10.34 -2.56
C ALA A 305 -5.90 9.01 -1.79
N SER A 306 -5.95 7.87 -2.48
CA SER A 306 -6.20 6.55 -1.88
C SER A 306 -5.15 6.12 -0.85
N TYR A 307 -3.93 6.69 -0.91
CA TYR A 307 -2.84 6.45 0.03
C TYR A 307 -3.00 7.18 1.38
N VAL A 308 -3.81 8.25 1.44
CA VAL A 308 -3.90 9.13 2.61
C VAL A 308 -4.39 8.42 3.87
N PRO A 309 -5.41 7.52 3.82
CA PRO A 309 -5.81 6.74 4.97
C PRO A 309 -4.65 5.99 5.65
N LEU A 310 -3.73 5.40 4.90
CA LEU A 310 -2.55 4.72 5.44
C LEU A 310 -1.65 5.68 6.24
N CYS A 311 -1.50 6.92 5.75
CA CYS A 311 -0.74 7.95 6.44
C CYS A 311 -1.42 8.38 7.75
N LEU A 312 -2.72 8.61 7.71
CA LEU A 312 -3.51 9.02 8.86
C LEU A 312 -3.60 7.92 9.93
N ILE A 313 -3.64 6.65 9.53
CA ILE A 313 -3.54 5.48 10.44
C ILE A 313 -2.26 5.56 11.27
N ALA A 314 -1.11 5.75 10.61
CA ALA A 314 0.17 5.86 11.29
C ALA A 314 0.24 7.08 12.23
N ALA A 315 -0.25 8.24 11.77
CA ALA A 315 -0.31 9.47 12.58
C ALA A 315 -1.19 9.32 13.82
N TRP A 316 -2.38 8.72 13.67
CA TRP A 316 -3.29 8.49 14.79
C TRP A 316 -2.69 7.55 15.84
N ALA A 317 -2.01 6.50 15.38
CA ALA A 317 -1.47 5.44 16.24
C ALA A 317 -0.32 5.92 17.14
N VAL A 318 0.50 6.87 16.67
CA VAL A 318 1.65 7.40 17.46
C VAL A 318 1.31 8.63 18.29
N THR A 319 0.20 9.30 18.01
CA THR A 319 -0.21 10.52 18.71
C THR A 319 -0.76 10.18 20.09
N GLU A 320 -0.28 10.84 21.14
CA GLU A 320 -0.78 10.66 22.52
C GLU A 320 -1.70 11.81 22.97
N ASP A 321 -1.72 12.91 22.21
CA ASP A 321 -2.52 14.12 22.46
C ASP A 321 -3.98 13.93 21.98
N PRO A 322 -4.98 13.84 22.88
CA PRO A 322 -6.36 13.49 22.51
C PRO A 322 -7.02 14.48 21.53
N PRO A 323 -6.89 15.82 21.69
CA PRO A 323 -7.30 16.78 20.66
C PRO A 323 -6.75 16.49 19.27
N LYS A 324 -5.46 16.17 19.13
CA LYS A 324 -4.85 15.85 17.83
C LYS A 324 -5.35 14.51 17.29
N GLN A 325 -5.52 13.49 18.15
CA GLN A 325 -6.13 12.23 17.73
C GLN A 325 -7.53 12.43 17.16
N ALA A 326 -8.35 13.27 17.80
CA ALA A 326 -9.69 13.61 17.33
C ALA A 326 -9.67 14.34 15.98
N GLU A 327 -8.66 15.19 15.74
CA GLU A 327 -8.48 15.86 14.45
C GLU A 327 -8.10 14.87 13.34
N VAL A 328 -7.14 13.98 13.59
CA VAL A 328 -6.76 12.92 12.65
C VAL A 328 -7.93 11.98 12.35
N GLU A 329 -8.71 11.61 13.38
CA GLU A 329 -9.92 10.81 13.25
C GLU A 329 -10.97 11.49 12.37
N LYS A 330 -11.19 12.80 12.57
CA LYS A 330 -12.10 13.59 11.73
C LYS A 330 -11.66 13.57 10.27
N MET A 331 -10.38 13.76 9.99
CA MET A 331 -9.84 13.68 8.63
C MET A 331 -10.05 12.27 8.06
N LEU A 332 -9.74 11.23 8.83
CA LEU A 332 -9.88 9.84 8.39
C LEU A 332 -11.33 9.50 8.04
N ALA A 333 -12.29 9.99 8.83
CA ALA A 333 -13.71 9.83 8.59
C ALA A 333 -14.17 10.51 7.29
N GLU A 334 -13.51 11.58 6.83
CA GLU A 334 -13.78 12.16 5.52
C GLU A 334 -13.37 11.20 4.40
N TYR A 335 -12.17 10.61 4.47
CA TYR A 335 -11.67 9.65 3.49
C TYR A 335 -12.44 8.33 3.48
N GLN A 336 -12.91 7.87 4.66
CA GLN A 336 -13.76 6.69 4.81
C GLN A 336 -15.01 6.74 3.90
N ARG A 337 -15.53 7.93 3.58
CA ARG A 337 -16.72 8.10 2.71
C ARG A 337 -16.50 7.63 1.27
N ASP A 338 -15.24 7.54 0.83
CA ASP A 338 -14.91 7.07 -0.51
C ASP A 338 -14.89 5.54 -0.59
N PHE A 339 -14.61 4.89 0.54
CA PHE A 339 -14.42 3.44 0.68
C PHE A 339 -15.16 2.96 1.93
N VAL A 340 -16.49 2.96 1.87
CA VAL A 340 -17.38 2.76 3.03
C VAL A 340 -17.05 1.50 3.82
N GLU A 341 -16.60 0.46 3.13
CA GLU A 341 -16.38 -0.88 3.68
C GLU A 341 -14.96 -1.05 4.26
N ALA A 342 -14.07 -0.07 4.07
CA ALA A 342 -12.74 -0.08 4.65
C ALA A 342 -12.79 0.08 6.18
N ARG A 343 -11.83 -0.50 6.91
CA ARG A 343 -11.76 -0.41 8.38
C ARG A 343 -10.57 0.43 8.87
N TRP A 344 -10.44 1.67 8.40
CA TRP A 344 -9.26 2.47 8.68
C TRP A 344 -9.02 2.73 10.17
N MET A 345 -10.06 3.08 10.92
CA MET A 345 -9.90 3.30 12.36
C MET A 345 -9.50 2.02 13.10
N HIS A 346 -10.02 0.86 12.67
CA HIS A 346 -9.62 -0.42 13.26
C HIS A 346 -8.13 -0.70 13.04
N CYS A 347 -7.60 -0.41 11.85
CA CYS A 347 -6.16 -0.50 11.58
C CYS A 347 -5.33 0.45 12.45
N ALA A 348 -5.83 1.67 12.70
CA ALA A 348 -5.18 2.64 13.58
C ALA A 348 -5.13 2.16 15.04
N ILE A 349 -6.25 1.64 15.55
CA ILE A 349 -6.33 1.03 16.88
C ILE A 349 -5.41 -0.17 17.00
N TRP A 350 -5.42 -1.07 16.02
CA TRP A 350 -4.52 -2.22 15.98
C TRP A 350 -3.05 -1.81 16.06
N LEU A 351 -2.64 -0.83 15.25
CA LEU A 351 -1.26 -0.36 15.23
C LEU A 351 -0.86 0.29 16.57
N LYS A 352 -1.76 1.07 17.19
CA LYS A 352 -1.53 1.65 18.52
C LYS A 352 -1.37 0.58 19.59
N ASN A 353 -2.29 -0.39 19.63
CA ASN A 353 -2.24 -1.51 20.57
C ASN A 353 -0.95 -2.32 20.40
N ARG A 354 -0.44 -2.43 19.17
CA ARG A 354 0.84 -3.09 18.89
C ARG A 354 2.00 -2.37 19.56
N PHE A 355 2.09 -1.05 19.45
CA PHE A 355 3.12 -0.26 20.13
C PHE A 355 3.00 -0.36 21.66
N GLU A 356 1.78 -0.30 22.20
CA GLU A 356 1.54 -0.43 23.64
C GLU A 356 1.88 -1.83 24.19
N SER A 357 1.58 -2.88 23.42
CA SER A 357 1.96 -4.26 23.74
C SER A 357 3.49 -4.41 23.77
N LEU A 358 4.18 -3.87 22.77
CA LEU A 358 5.65 -3.86 22.73
C LEU A 358 6.25 -3.13 23.93
N ARG A 359 5.74 -1.94 24.25
CA ARG A 359 6.20 -1.16 25.41
C ARG A 359 6.06 -1.94 26.71
N ARG A 360 4.91 -2.61 26.92
CA ARG A 360 4.68 -3.46 28.10
C ARG A 360 5.68 -4.62 28.17
N LYS A 361 5.92 -5.31 27.06
CA LYS A 361 6.88 -6.43 26.98
C LYS A 361 8.31 -6.00 27.31
N VAL A 362 8.74 -4.86 26.78
CA VAL A 362 10.08 -4.31 27.03
C VAL A 362 10.21 -3.86 28.49
N SER A 363 9.19 -3.21 29.07
CA SER A 363 9.21 -2.84 30.49
C SER A 363 9.29 -4.06 31.42
N THR A 364 8.59 -5.17 31.10
CA THR A 364 8.65 -6.40 31.91
C THR A 364 10.02 -7.08 31.82
N SER A 365 10.65 -7.14 30.65
CA SER A 365 11.97 -7.76 30.49
C SER A 365 13.09 -6.98 31.19
N HIS A 366 12.95 -5.65 31.30
CA HIS A 366 13.85 -4.81 32.10
C HIS A 366 13.68 -5.02 33.61
N LEU A 367 12.49 -5.35 34.10
CA LEU A 367 12.23 -5.63 35.51
C LEU A 367 12.70 -7.03 35.93
N GLU A 368 12.68 -8.00 35.01
CA GLU A 368 13.14 -9.38 35.27
C GLU A 368 14.66 -9.56 35.20
N ASN A 369 15.42 -8.59 34.68
CA ASN A 369 16.89 -8.63 34.61
C ASN A 369 17.60 -7.45 35.29
N PRO A 370 17.60 -7.33 36.64
CA PRO A 370 18.53 -6.41 37.32
C PRO A 370 19.93 -7.02 37.51
N HIS A 371 20.06 -8.35 37.59
CA HIS A 371 21.32 -9.10 37.73
C HIS A 371 21.04 -10.59 37.45
N ASP A 372 21.59 -11.22 36.41
CA ASP A 372 22.54 -12.33 36.53
C ASP A 372 22.95 -12.93 35.17
N SER A 373 24.14 -13.52 35.19
CA SER A 373 24.74 -14.33 34.14
C SER A 373 24.04 -15.70 34.13
N GLY A 374 23.46 -16.14 33.01
CA GLY A 374 22.93 -17.51 32.96
C GLY A 374 22.11 -17.82 31.72
N CYS A 375 22.65 -18.67 30.88
CA CYS A 375 22.00 -19.20 29.69
C CYS A 375 20.77 -20.06 30.07
N THR A 376 19.57 -19.67 29.65
CA THR A 376 18.47 -20.62 29.38
C THR A 376 17.54 -20.06 28.31
N ALA A 377 17.40 -20.83 27.23
CA ALA A 377 16.40 -20.61 26.20
C ALA A 377 15.00 -20.90 26.76
N ALA A 378 14.10 -19.93 26.65
CA ALA A 378 12.68 -20.13 26.91
C ALA A 378 11.91 -19.87 25.61
N SER A 379 11.25 -20.92 25.13
CA SER A 379 10.33 -20.91 24.00
C SER A 379 9.07 -20.10 24.32
N ALA A 380 8.79 -19.08 23.51
CA ALA A 380 7.56 -18.30 23.61
C ALA A 380 6.37 -19.04 22.95
N PRO A 381 5.16 -19.00 23.54
CA PRO A 381 3.96 -19.51 22.89
C PRO A 381 3.49 -18.49 21.84
N GLY A 382 3.47 -18.92 20.57
CA GLY A 382 2.85 -18.17 19.48
C GLY A 382 1.33 -18.17 19.65
N GLY A 383 0.79 -17.05 20.13
CA GLY A 383 -0.65 -16.77 20.06
C GLY A 383 -1.00 -16.30 18.65
N ASP A 384 -1.99 -16.94 18.04
CA ASP A 384 -2.41 -16.68 16.66
C ASP A 384 -2.95 -15.25 16.48
N LEU A 385 -2.21 -14.46 15.70
CA LEU A 385 -2.45 -13.06 15.35
C LEU A 385 -3.80 -12.81 14.63
N ALA A 386 -4.48 -13.86 14.18
CA ALA A 386 -5.77 -13.77 13.50
C ALA A 386 -6.96 -13.53 14.47
N GLU A 387 -6.82 -13.90 15.75
CA GLU A 387 -7.92 -13.78 16.73
C GLU A 387 -8.10 -12.34 17.25
N GLU A 388 -7.02 -11.58 17.48
CA GLU A 388 -7.11 -10.20 18.00
C GLU A 388 -7.62 -9.17 16.97
N MET A 389 -7.40 -9.43 15.68
CA MET A 389 -7.84 -8.51 14.61
C MET A 389 -9.30 -8.71 14.21
N GLY A 390 -9.91 -9.81 14.63
CA GLY A 390 -11.01 -10.41 13.88
C GLY A 390 -10.56 -10.74 12.45
N ALA A 391 -10.96 -11.89 11.92
CA ALA A 391 -10.71 -12.21 10.52
C ALA A 391 -11.38 -11.16 9.61
N GLY A 392 -10.66 -10.10 9.17
CA GLY A 392 -11.25 -9.08 8.29
C GLY A 392 -10.66 -7.67 8.25
N ALA A 393 -9.57 -7.35 8.95
CA ALA A 393 -8.94 -6.03 8.82
C ALA A 393 -7.87 -6.01 7.72
N SER A 394 -8.30 -6.11 6.45
CA SER A 394 -7.38 -5.94 5.32
C SER A 394 -7.41 -4.52 4.76
N CYS A 395 -6.24 -3.94 4.56
CA CYS A 395 -6.05 -2.61 3.98
C CYS A 395 -5.58 -2.71 2.53
N CYS A 396 -6.36 -3.38 1.67
CA CYS A 396 -6.01 -3.61 0.26
C CYS A 396 -6.27 -2.41 -0.67
N ILE A 397 -6.42 -1.18 -0.17
CA ILE A 397 -6.60 -0.02 -1.04
C ILE A 397 -5.25 0.66 -1.24
N LEU A 398 -4.57 0.28 -2.33
CA LEU A 398 -3.65 1.15 -3.05
C LEU A 398 -3.96 1.13 -4.53
#